data_AF-A0A8X6W025-F1
#
_entry.id   AF-A0A8X6W025-F1
#
_cell.length_a   1.000
_cell.length_b   1.000
_cell.length_c   1.000
_cell.angle_alpha   90.00
_cell.angle_beta   90.00
_cell.angle_gamma   90.00
#
_symmetry.space_group_name_H-M   'P 1'
#
loop_
_entity.id
_entity.type
_entity.pdbx_description
1 polymer ?
#
loop_
_entity_poly.entity_id
_entity_poly.type
_entity_poly.pdbx_seq_one_letter_code
_entity_poly.pdbx_strand_id
1 'polypeptide(L)'
;MSRRKQRSAFDQESEFDRGRIVAYRDCGLSFREMGSRVGRNETTVMRTCDRYMQEGTTDRHGRSHQPQYTTSREDRQIVRMSVTDCSVTSRTVAQHIESVTHHSVSARTIRHRLQQSGLSARRPLLGLPLTQNHKRLHRKWCDERRMWVAEWNEVVFTDESRICLQHHDGQIRVLRHHGERMLNSCDMLHHTGPVPGIMVWGGIGYHSRTPLVRIAGTLKCQRYISEVLEPDVLPYLQGLATAIFQQDNA
;
A
#
# COMPACT_ATOMS: atom_id res chain seq x y z
N MET A 1 -45.52 12.39 -5.19
CA MET A 1 -44.81 13.03 -4.06
C MET A 1 -44.82 12.08 -2.86
N SER A 2 -43.70 11.41 -2.58
CA SER A 2 -43.59 10.43 -1.49
C SER A 2 -43.37 11.15 -0.16
N ARG A 3 -44.34 11.07 0.77
CA ARG A 3 -44.21 11.62 2.13
C ARG A 3 -43.21 10.77 2.91
N ARG A 4 -41.95 11.19 2.91
CA ARG A 4 -40.91 10.63 3.79
C ARG A 4 -41.27 11.03 5.23
N LYS A 5 -41.82 10.09 6.02
CA LYS A 5 -41.99 10.26 7.48
C LYS A 5 -40.66 10.72 8.06
N GLN A 6 -40.61 11.95 8.60
CA GLN A 6 -39.49 12.39 9.43
C GLN A 6 -39.39 11.40 10.60
N ARG A 7 -38.25 10.71 10.72
CA ARG A 7 -37.93 9.93 11.92
C ARG A 7 -37.71 10.93 13.04
N SER A 8 -38.48 10.84 14.12
CA SER A 8 -38.21 11.59 15.35
C SER A 8 -36.77 11.30 15.80
N ALA A 9 -36.03 12.34 16.17
CA ALA A 9 -34.69 12.18 16.74
C ALA A 9 -34.80 11.33 18.01
N PHE A 10 -34.34 10.09 17.94
CA PHE A 10 -34.32 9.18 19.07
C PHE A 10 -33.07 9.48 19.86
N ASP A 11 -33.19 10.28 20.92
CA ASP A 11 -32.07 10.54 21.81
C ASP A 11 -31.85 9.35 22.74
N GLN A 12 -30.63 8.83 22.78
CA GLN A 12 -30.30 7.58 23.46
C GLN A 12 -29.89 7.87 24.92
N GLU A 13 -30.37 7.07 25.89
CA GLU A 13 -30.02 7.26 27.31
C GLU A 13 -28.52 7.11 27.55
N SER A 14 -27.88 8.12 28.15
CA SER A 14 -26.46 8.03 28.48
C SER A 14 -26.20 6.94 29.54
N GLU A 15 -24.96 6.48 29.66
CA GLU A 15 -24.56 5.58 30.75
C GLU A 15 -24.80 6.21 32.13
N PHE A 16 -24.49 7.50 32.23
CA PHE A 16 -24.73 8.29 33.43
C PHE A 16 -26.22 8.38 33.80
N ASP A 17 -27.10 8.57 32.80
CA ASP A 17 -28.55 8.58 33.02
C ASP A 17 -29.06 7.23 33.54
N ARG A 18 -28.55 6.12 32.98
CA ARG A 18 -28.90 4.75 33.42
C ARG A 18 -28.43 4.49 34.86
N GLY A 19 -27.22 4.94 35.22
CA GLY A 19 -26.71 4.86 36.59
C GLY A 19 -27.54 5.67 37.59
N ARG A 20 -27.96 6.89 37.21
CA ARG A 20 -28.87 7.72 38.03
C ARG A 20 -30.24 7.09 38.22
N ILE A 21 -30.77 6.45 37.17
CA ILE A 21 -32.03 5.71 37.26
C ILE A 21 -31.92 4.58 38.29
N VAL A 22 -30.84 3.80 38.28
CA VAL A 22 -30.61 2.75 39.29
C VAL A 22 -30.47 3.34 40.70
N ALA A 23 -29.65 4.38 40.87
CA ALA A 23 -29.47 5.02 42.17
C ALA A 23 -30.79 5.60 42.72
N TYR A 24 -31.61 6.25 41.89
CA TYR A 24 -32.92 6.75 42.32
C TYR A 24 -33.90 5.63 42.64
N ARG A 25 -33.75 4.46 42.01
CA ARG A 25 -34.56 3.29 42.32
C ARG A 25 -34.21 2.75 43.71
N ASP A 26 -32.93 2.69 44.05
CA ASP A 26 -32.46 2.27 45.38
C ASP A 26 -32.91 3.25 46.49
N CYS A 27 -33.03 4.54 46.15
CA CYS A 27 -33.60 5.55 47.03
C CYS A 27 -35.14 5.54 47.12
N GLY A 28 -35.83 4.62 46.44
CA GLY A 28 -37.29 4.44 46.54
C GLY A 28 -38.14 5.49 45.79
N LEU A 29 -37.58 6.22 44.82
CA LEU A 29 -38.35 7.20 44.04
C LEU A 29 -39.35 6.53 43.10
N SER A 30 -40.43 7.26 42.78
CA SER A 30 -41.38 6.82 41.75
C SER A 30 -40.82 6.98 40.33
N PHE A 31 -41.23 6.11 39.40
CA PHE A 31 -40.72 6.13 38.01
C PHE A 31 -40.97 7.47 37.30
N ARG A 32 -42.07 8.15 37.62
CA ARG A 32 -42.40 9.48 37.10
C ARG A 32 -41.40 10.55 37.58
N GLU A 33 -41.07 10.57 38.86
CA GLU A 33 -40.10 11.52 39.42
C GLU A 33 -38.69 11.28 38.90
N MET A 34 -38.32 10.01 38.76
CA MET A 34 -37.05 9.60 38.14
C MET A 34 -36.98 10.10 36.69
N GLY A 35 -38.06 9.92 35.92
CA GLY A 35 -38.19 10.42 34.56
C GLY A 35 -38.04 11.94 34.47
N SER A 36 -38.67 12.69 35.37
CA SER A 36 -38.51 14.15 35.44
C SER A 36 -37.08 14.59 35.78
N ARG A 37 -36.39 13.88 36.69
CA ARG A 37 -35.01 14.22 37.10
C ARG A 37 -33.94 13.87 36.06
N VAL A 38 -34.20 12.85 35.26
CA VAL A 38 -33.28 12.36 34.20
C VAL A 38 -33.67 12.90 32.82
N GLY A 39 -34.84 13.52 32.68
CA GLY A 39 -35.35 14.05 31.41
C GLY A 39 -35.78 12.93 30.43
N ARG A 40 -36.26 11.80 30.96
CA ARG A 40 -36.66 10.62 30.17
C ARG A 40 -38.11 10.24 30.44
N ASN A 41 -38.73 9.58 29.48
CA ASN A 41 -40.09 9.06 29.64
C ASN A 41 -40.11 7.98 30.72
N GLU A 42 -41.16 7.99 31.54
CA GLU A 42 -41.45 6.99 32.58
C GLU A 42 -41.33 5.55 32.07
N THR A 43 -41.80 5.26 30.86
CA THR A 43 -41.67 3.92 30.26
C THR A 43 -40.21 3.50 30.06
N THR A 44 -39.32 4.43 29.72
CA THR A 44 -37.89 4.14 29.53
C THR A 44 -37.20 3.91 30.86
N VAL A 45 -37.52 4.72 31.88
CA VAL A 45 -37.06 4.53 33.26
C VAL A 45 -37.48 3.17 33.80
N MET A 46 -38.76 2.81 33.65
CA MET A 46 -39.30 1.51 34.08
C MET A 46 -38.54 0.36 33.42
N ARG A 47 -38.38 0.37 32.08
CA ARG A 47 -37.61 -0.64 31.35
C ARG A 47 -36.16 -0.75 31.79
N THR A 48 -35.53 0.37 32.14
CA THR A 48 -34.15 0.39 32.64
C THR A 48 -34.05 -0.19 34.05
N CYS A 49 -35.01 0.11 34.94
CA CYS A 49 -35.09 -0.51 36.27
C CYS A 49 -35.37 -2.01 36.19
N ASP A 50 -36.36 -2.43 35.41
CA ASP A 50 -36.73 -3.85 35.26
C ASP A 50 -35.55 -4.67 34.74
N ARG A 51 -34.83 -4.14 33.75
CA ARG A 51 -33.61 -4.75 33.21
C ARG A 51 -32.51 -4.86 34.26
N TYR A 52 -32.26 -3.79 35.02
CA TYR A 52 -31.28 -3.85 36.11
C TYR A 52 -31.63 -4.89 37.16
N MET A 53 -32.92 -5.02 37.52
CA MET A 53 -33.39 -6.03 38.48
C MET A 53 -33.22 -7.47 37.94
N GLN A 54 -33.31 -7.68 36.63
CA GLN A 54 -33.18 -9.01 36.01
C GLN A 54 -31.71 -9.40 35.74
N GLU A 55 -30.89 -8.47 35.30
CA GLU A 55 -29.55 -8.75 34.76
C GLU A 55 -28.41 -8.21 35.62
N GLY A 56 -28.70 -7.34 36.60
CA GLY A 56 -27.71 -6.73 37.48
C GLY A 56 -26.76 -5.75 36.78
N THR A 57 -27.00 -5.41 35.51
CA THR A 57 -26.15 -4.49 34.74
C THR A 57 -26.93 -3.32 34.16
N THR A 58 -26.31 -2.14 34.19
CA THR A 58 -26.79 -0.98 33.45
C THR A 58 -26.38 -1.01 31.99
N ASP A 59 -25.41 -1.87 31.63
CA ASP A 59 -24.83 -1.93 30.30
C ASP A 59 -25.86 -2.29 29.23
N ARG A 60 -25.56 -1.84 28.01
CA ARG A 60 -26.38 -2.20 26.87
C ARG A 60 -25.94 -3.55 26.37
N HIS A 61 -26.91 -4.38 26.00
CA HIS A 61 -26.63 -5.54 25.17
C HIS A 61 -25.92 -5.11 23.88
N GLY A 62 -24.95 -5.93 23.49
CA GLY A 62 -24.37 -5.86 22.17
C GLY A 62 -25.48 -5.94 21.14
N ARG A 63 -25.51 -5.00 20.19
CA ARG A 63 -26.46 -5.06 19.10
C ARG A 63 -26.16 -6.31 18.29
N SER A 64 -27.18 -7.13 18.03
CA SER A 64 -27.08 -8.19 17.03
C SER A 64 -26.78 -7.53 15.68
N HIS A 65 -25.59 -7.78 15.15
CA HIS A 65 -25.25 -7.31 13.81
C HIS A 65 -26.00 -8.15 12.78
N GLN A 66 -26.31 -7.53 11.64
CA GLN A 66 -26.85 -8.27 10.50
C GLN A 66 -25.87 -9.38 10.10
N PRO A 67 -26.37 -10.60 9.82
CA PRO A 67 -25.51 -11.69 9.37
C PRO A 67 -24.67 -11.24 8.20
N GLN A 68 -23.40 -11.61 8.26
CA GLN A 68 -22.46 -11.30 7.20
C GLN A 68 -22.83 -12.07 5.92
N TYR A 69 -22.69 -11.40 4.77
CA TYR A 69 -23.00 -12.01 3.47
C TYR A 69 -22.07 -13.20 3.16
N THR A 70 -20.80 -13.09 3.54
CA THR A 70 -19.81 -14.18 3.40
C THR A 70 -19.68 -15.00 4.68
N THR A 71 -19.35 -16.28 4.53
CA THR A 71 -19.09 -17.22 5.62
C THR A 71 -17.63 -17.15 6.09
N SER A 72 -17.36 -17.61 7.33
CA SER A 72 -15.99 -17.68 7.86
C SER A 72 -15.07 -18.62 7.05
N ARG A 73 -15.63 -19.53 6.25
CA ARG A 73 -14.85 -20.38 5.33
C ARG A 73 -14.43 -19.61 4.09
N GLU A 74 -15.36 -18.85 3.51
CA GLU A 74 -15.09 -17.98 2.35
C GLU A 74 -14.08 -16.89 2.73
N ASP A 75 -14.23 -16.25 3.89
CA ASP A 75 -13.29 -15.22 4.36
C ASP A 75 -11.87 -15.77 4.49
N ARG A 76 -11.70 -16.99 5.00
CA ARG A 76 -10.39 -17.67 5.06
C ARG A 76 -9.84 -17.99 3.67
N GLN A 77 -10.69 -18.37 2.72
CA GLN A 77 -10.27 -18.63 1.34
C GLN A 77 -9.83 -17.34 0.64
N ILE A 78 -10.58 -16.24 0.83
CA ILE A 78 -10.26 -14.90 0.31
C ILE A 78 -8.87 -14.44 0.77
N VAL A 79 -8.60 -14.56 2.08
CA VAL A 79 -7.30 -14.19 2.66
C VAL A 79 -6.21 -15.11 2.11
N ARG A 80 -6.43 -16.43 2.11
CA ARG A 80 -5.44 -17.40 1.61
C ARG A 80 -5.01 -17.09 0.18
N MET A 81 -5.95 -16.88 -0.73
CA MET A 81 -5.65 -16.55 -2.13
C MET A 81 -4.76 -15.31 -2.24
N SER A 82 -5.06 -14.28 -1.44
CA SER A 82 -4.34 -13.00 -1.48
C SER A 82 -2.96 -13.05 -0.82
N VAL A 83 -2.74 -13.99 0.11
CA VAL A 83 -1.42 -14.24 0.72
C VAL A 83 -0.56 -15.13 -0.18
N THR A 84 -1.16 -16.10 -0.87
CA THR A 84 -0.47 -16.97 -1.82
C THR A 84 0.00 -16.21 -3.06
N ASP A 85 -0.86 -15.34 -3.60
CA ASP A 85 -0.52 -14.44 -4.70
C ASP A 85 -0.92 -13.02 -4.32
N CYS A 86 0.07 -12.21 -3.93
CA CYS A 86 -0.14 -10.84 -3.50
C CYS A 86 -0.58 -9.91 -4.65
N SER A 87 -0.44 -10.33 -5.91
CA SER A 87 -0.81 -9.56 -7.09
C SER A 87 -2.28 -9.73 -7.50
N VAL A 88 -2.97 -10.71 -6.89
CA VAL A 88 -4.34 -11.06 -7.24
C VAL A 88 -5.30 -9.89 -6.98
N THR A 89 -6.16 -9.61 -7.96
CA THR A 89 -7.15 -8.53 -7.83
C THR A 89 -8.38 -9.00 -7.07
N SER A 90 -9.05 -8.07 -6.37
CA SER A 90 -10.32 -8.38 -5.68
C SER A 90 -11.41 -8.90 -6.63
N ARG A 91 -11.34 -8.57 -7.94
CA ARG A 91 -12.27 -9.09 -8.95
C ARG A 91 -11.97 -10.56 -9.28
N THR A 92 -10.70 -10.91 -9.44
CA THR A 92 -10.27 -12.30 -9.67
C THR A 92 -10.64 -13.19 -8.50
N VAL A 93 -10.44 -12.71 -7.26
CA VAL A 93 -10.85 -13.43 -6.05
C VAL A 93 -12.37 -13.60 -6.01
N ALA A 94 -13.14 -12.55 -6.32
CA ALA A 94 -14.61 -12.64 -6.38
C ALA A 94 -15.08 -13.71 -7.38
N GLN A 95 -14.55 -13.72 -8.60
CA GLN A 95 -14.88 -14.70 -9.63
C GLN A 95 -14.53 -16.14 -9.18
N HIS A 96 -13.39 -16.31 -8.51
CA HIS A 96 -13.00 -17.62 -7.99
C HIS A 96 -13.93 -18.11 -6.88
N ILE A 97 -14.29 -17.25 -5.93
CA ILE A 97 -15.25 -17.60 -4.87
C ILE A 97 -16.60 -17.99 -5.50
N GLU A 98 -17.09 -17.21 -6.46
CA GLU A 98 -18.32 -17.51 -7.19
C GLU A 98 -18.25 -18.86 -7.92
N SER A 99 -17.13 -19.19 -8.56
CA SER A 99 -16.96 -20.48 -9.24
C SER A 99 -16.95 -21.70 -8.31
N VAL A 100 -16.47 -21.54 -7.07
CA VAL A 100 -16.27 -22.65 -6.12
C VAL A 100 -17.49 -22.84 -5.22
N THR A 101 -18.15 -21.73 -4.86
CA THR A 101 -19.23 -21.72 -3.86
C THR A 101 -20.60 -21.44 -4.46
N HIS A 102 -20.66 -21.06 -5.74
CA HIS A 102 -21.86 -20.54 -6.41
C HIS A 102 -22.46 -19.31 -5.71
N HIS A 103 -21.67 -18.65 -4.86
CA HIS A 103 -22.04 -17.45 -4.13
C HIS A 103 -21.45 -16.24 -4.82
N SER A 104 -22.30 -15.38 -5.39
CA SER A 104 -21.84 -14.19 -6.11
C SER A 104 -21.41 -13.09 -5.13
N VAL A 105 -20.10 -12.84 -5.03
CA VAL A 105 -19.55 -11.83 -4.12
C VAL A 105 -18.99 -10.65 -4.91
N SER A 106 -19.35 -9.43 -4.53
CA SER A 106 -18.79 -8.24 -5.18
C SER A 106 -17.30 -8.04 -4.85
N ALA A 107 -16.53 -7.49 -5.79
CA ALA A 107 -15.13 -7.11 -5.54
C ALA A 107 -14.97 -6.13 -4.37
N ARG A 108 -16.00 -5.31 -4.08
CA ARG A 108 -16.04 -4.42 -2.93
C ARG A 108 -16.10 -5.20 -1.62
N THR A 109 -16.94 -6.24 -1.56
CA THR A 109 -17.05 -7.13 -0.40
C THR A 109 -15.71 -7.81 -0.13
N ILE A 110 -15.06 -8.37 -1.17
CA ILE A 110 -13.72 -8.96 -1.08
C ILE A 110 -12.72 -7.97 -0.47
N ARG A 111 -12.68 -6.73 -0.99
CA ARG A 111 -11.77 -5.70 -0.48
C ARG A 111 -12.01 -5.41 1.00
N HIS A 112 -13.26 -5.31 1.45
CA HIS A 112 -13.58 -5.11 2.86
C HIS A 112 -13.09 -6.28 3.73
N ARG A 113 -13.23 -7.53 3.28
CA ARG A 113 -12.72 -8.72 4.00
C ARG A 113 -11.21 -8.73 4.14
N LEU A 114 -10.52 -8.38 3.06
CA LEU A 114 -9.06 -8.25 3.07
C LEU A 114 -8.61 -7.16 4.05
N GLN A 115 -9.26 -6.00 4.04
CA GLN A 115 -8.96 -4.91 4.97
C GLN A 115 -9.24 -5.27 6.42
N GLN A 116 -10.35 -5.95 6.71
CA GLN A 116 -10.66 -6.47 8.05
C GLN A 116 -9.60 -7.46 8.55
N SER A 117 -8.97 -8.18 7.63
CA SER A 117 -7.88 -9.11 7.92
C SER A 117 -6.50 -8.43 7.93
N GLY A 118 -6.43 -7.10 7.76
CA GLY A 118 -5.18 -6.33 7.77
C GLY A 118 -4.43 -6.28 6.43
N LEU A 119 -4.96 -6.88 5.36
CA LEU A 119 -4.39 -6.81 4.02
C LEU A 119 -4.87 -5.54 3.30
N SER A 120 -3.94 -4.83 2.67
CA SER A 120 -4.25 -3.62 1.92
C SER A 120 -3.42 -3.52 0.65
N ALA A 121 -4.00 -2.91 -0.38
CA ALA A 121 -3.30 -2.61 -1.62
C ALA A 121 -2.21 -1.56 -1.37
N ARG A 122 -0.96 -1.93 -1.57
CA ARG A 122 0.24 -1.09 -1.40
C ARG A 122 1.08 -1.11 -2.67
N ARG A 123 1.99 -0.14 -2.82
CA ARG A 123 2.98 -0.19 -3.91
C ARG A 123 3.97 -1.34 -3.63
N PRO A 124 4.27 -2.20 -4.62
CA PRO A 124 5.29 -3.22 -4.48
C PRO A 124 6.65 -2.58 -4.24
N LEU A 125 7.58 -3.38 -3.71
CA LEU A 125 8.98 -3.04 -3.82
C LEU A 125 9.44 -3.51 -5.22
N LEU A 126 10.02 -2.60 -5.99
CA LEU A 126 10.55 -2.93 -7.31
C LEU A 126 12.01 -3.32 -7.11
N GLY A 127 12.32 -4.59 -7.34
CA GLY A 127 13.67 -5.14 -7.27
C GLY A 127 14.19 -5.46 -8.66
N LEU A 128 15.49 -5.24 -8.86
CA LEU A 128 16.19 -5.82 -10.01
C LEU A 128 16.46 -7.31 -9.71
N PRO A 129 16.19 -8.23 -10.66
CA PRO A 129 16.53 -9.63 -10.49
C PRO A 129 18.05 -9.82 -10.49
N LEU A 130 18.67 -9.78 -9.31
CA LEU A 130 20.09 -10.06 -9.16
C LEU A 130 20.33 -11.55 -8.96
N THR A 131 21.12 -12.14 -9.86
CA THR A 131 21.64 -13.51 -9.66
C THR A 131 22.53 -13.55 -8.40
N GLN A 132 22.72 -14.73 -7.83
CA GLN A 132 23.62 -14.87 -6.68
C GLN A 132 25.05 -14.43 -6.99
N ASN A 133 25.49 -14.62 -8.24
CA ASN A 133 26.78 -14.14 -8.71
C ASN A 133 26.84 -12.60 -8.76
N HIS A 134 25.79 -11.93 -9.26
CA HIS A 134 25.72 -10.47 -9.24
C HIS A 134 25.81 -9.93 -7.81
N LYS A 135 25.06 -10.50 -6.86
CA LYS A 135 25.11 -10.11 -5.44
C LYS A 135 26.52 -10.22 -4.87
N ARG A 136 27.22 -11.32 -5.17
CA ARG A 136 28.62 -11.52 -4.75
C ARG A 136 29.56 -10.48 -5.36
N LEU A 137 29.47 -10.25 -6.67
CA LEU A 137 30.33 -9.30 -7.38
C LEU A 137 30.08 -7.85 -6.93
N HIS A 138 28.82 -7.45 -6.77
CA HIS A 138 28.46 -6.12 -6.28
C HIS A 138 29.00 -5.89 -4.87
N ARG A 139 28.84 -6.88 -3.98
CA ARG A 139 29.36 -6.78 -2.62
C ARG A 139 30.89 -6.65 -2.62
N LYS A 140 31.59 -7.48 -3.40
CA LYS A 140 33.05 -7.40 -3.54
C LYS A 140 33.49 -6.02 -4.05
N TRP A 141 32.82 -5.50 -5.08
CA TRP A 141 33.12 -4.18 -5.65
C TRP A 141 32.94 -3.05 -4.62
N CYS A 142 31.86 -3.10 -3.82
CA CYS A 142 31.61 -2.15 -2.74
C CYS A 142 32.64 -2.28 -1.60
N ASP A 143 33.00 -3.52 -1.21
CA ASP A 143 33.95 -3.76 -0.14
C ASP A 143 35.35 -3.25 -0.52
N GLU A 144 35.79 -3.43 -1.77
CA GLU A 144 37.06 -2.90 -2.30
C GLU A 144 37.13 -1.37 -2.27
N ARG A 145 35.99 -0.68 -2.44
CA ARG A 145 35.89 0.79 -2.54
C ARG A 145 35.27 1.42 -1.30
N ARG A 146 35.14 0.66 -0.21
CA ARG A 146 34.44 1.10 1.00
C ARG A 146 35.07 2.32 1.66
N MET A 147 36.38 2.46 1.54
CA MET A 147 37.16 3.55 2.13
C MET A 147 37.46 4.68 1.15
N TRP A 148 36.97 4.60 -0.10
CA TRP A 148 37.15 5.68 -1.07
C TRP A 148 36.38 6.92 -0.63
N VAL A 149 37.05 8.06 -0.69
CA VAL A 149 36.45 9.37 -0.40
C VAL A 149 36.88 10.37 -1.45
N ALA A 150 38.19 10.62 -1.57
CA ALA A 150 38.74 11.56 -2.55
C ALA A 150 38.76 10.98 -3.96
N GLU A 151 38.92 9.66 -4.07
CA GLU A 151 38.96 8.91 -5.32
C GLU A 151 37.64 9.03 -6.11
N TRP A 152 36.52 9.22 -5.42
CA TRP A 152 35.23 9.47 -6.09
C TRP A 152 35.23 10.76 -6.91
N ASN A 153 36.11 11.72 -6.61
CA ASN A 153 36.22 12.96 -7.38
C ASN A 153 36.81 12.74 -8.77
N GLU A 154 37.53 11.64 -8.95
CA GLU A 154 38.17 11.26 -10.21
C GLU A 154 37.26 10.37 -11.08
N VAL A 155 36.17 9.83 -10.53
CA VAL A 155 35.28 8.94 -11.27
C VAL A 155 34.31 9.75 -12.14
N VAL A 156 34.24 9.40 -13.42
CA VAL A 156 33.24 9.88 -14.36
C VAL A 156 32.24 8.75 -14.60
N PHE A 157 31.03 8.93 -14.08
CA PHE A 157 29.93 8.00 -14.28
C PHE A 157 29.24 8.29 -15.60
N THR A 158 29.04 7.27 -16.42
CA THR A 158 28.35 7.38 -17.71
C THR A 158 27.25 6.34 -17.83
N ASP A 159 26.14 6.72 -18.48
CA ASP A 159 25.01 5.83 -18.67
C ASP A 159 24.13 6.31 -19.84
N GLU A 160 23.37 5.37 -20.42
CA GLU A 160 22.29 5.64 -21.34
C GLU A 160 20.95 5.71 -20.61
N SER A 161 20.18 6.77 -20.85
CA SER A 161 18.83 6.91 -20.30
C SER A 161 17.78 7.10 -21.39
N ARG A 162 16.56 6.66 -21.11
CA ARG A 162 15.41 6.85 -22.00
C ARG A 162 14.39 7.80 -21.39
N ILE A 163 14.28 9.00 -21.95
CA ILE A 163 13.26 9.97 -21.57
C ILE A 163 11.97 9.62 -22.30
N CYS A 164 11.00 9.09 -21.56
CA CYS A 164 9.70 8.67 -22.09
C CYS A 164 8.67 9.80 -21.95
N LEU A 165 7.89 10.07 -23.00
CA LEU A 165 6.83 11.08 -23.00
C LEU A 165 5.59 10.62 -22.22
N GLN A 166 5.41 9.30 -22.10
CA GLN A 166 4.38 8.68 -21.29
C GLN A 166 5.06 7.81 -20.23
N HIS A 167 4.80 8.09 -18.96
CA HIS A 167 5.23 7.24 -17.86
C HIS A 167 4.21 6.12 -17.69
N HIS A 168 4.68 4.88 -17.48
CA HIS A 168 3.83 3.88 -16.86
C HIS A 168 3.65 4.30 -15.39
N ASP A 169 2.43 4.64 -14.99
CA ASP A 169 2.08 5.18 -13.66
C ASP A 169 2.43 4.26 -12.46
N GLY A 170 3.07 3.11 -12.67
CA GLY A 170 3.37 2.16 -11.61
C GLY A 170 2.11 1.75 -10.83
N GLN A 171 0.96 1.69 -11.50
CA GLN A 171 -0.34 1.39 -10.89
C GLN A 171 -0.45 -0.03 -10.35
N ILE A 172 0.60 -0.85 -10.50
CA ILE A 172 0.67 -2.16 -9.90
C ILE A 172 0.61 -2.01 -8.39
N ARG A 173 -0.36 -2.70 -7.79
CA ARG A 173 -0.52 -2.79 -6.34
C ARG A 173 -0.40 -4.25 -5.95
N VAL A 174 0.21 -4.48 -4.81
CA VAL A 174 0.24 -5.79 -4.16
C VAL A 174 -0.51 -5.71 -2.84
N LEU A 175 -1.23 -6.76 -2.49
CA LEU A 175 -1.91 -6.93 -1.21
C LEU A 175 -0.89 -7.42 -0.19
N ARG A 176 -0.68 -6.65 0.88
CA ARG A 176 0.21 -7.05 1.98
C ARG A 176 -0.21 -6.47 3.33
N HIS A 177 0.26 -7.06 4.41
CA HIS A 177 0.12 -6.50 5.74
C HIS A 177 1.08 -5.31 5.95
N HIS A 178 0.86 -4.57 7.02
CA HIS A 178 1.79 -3.55 7.45
C HIS A 178 3.13 -4.18 7.87
N GLY A 179 4.26 -3.62 7.42
CA GLY A 179 5.61 -4.13 7.74
C GLY A 179 6.18 -5.15 6.75
N GLU A 180 5.35 -5.76 5.91
CA GLU A 180 5.78 -6.81 4.95
C GLU A 180 6.43 -6.26 3.66
N ARG A 181 6.98 -5.05 3.70
CA ARG A 181 7.48 -4.39 2.48
C ARG A 181 8.66 -5.14 1.85
N MET A 182 9.50 -5.78 2.67
CA MET A 182 10.74 -6.44 2.26
C MET A 182 10.59 -7.96 2.07
N LEU A 183 9.36 -8.49 2.12
CA LEU A 183 9.15 -9.91 1.85
C LEU A 183 9.23 -10.14 0.34
N ASN A 184 10.03 -11.15 -0.06
CA ASN A 184 10.22 -11.54 -1.46
C ASN A 184 8.89 -11.82 -2.20
N SER A 185 7.84 -12.21 -1.48
CA SER A 185 6.51 -12.43 -2.05
C SER A 185 5.84 -11.15 -2.56
N CYS A 186 6.32 -9.98 -2.16
CA CYS A 186 5.80 -8.66 -2.54
C CYS A 186 6.73 -7.90 -3.51
N ASP A 187 7.79 -8.55 -3.97
CA ASP A 187 8.74 -8.00 -4.92
C ASP A 187 8.22 -8.23 -6.34
N MET A 188 8.03 -7.14 -7.06
CA MET A 188 7.74 -7.20 -8.48
C MET A 188 9.06 -6.97 -9.23
N LEU A 189 9.36 -7.87 -10.16
CA LEU A 189 10.47 -7.68 -11.08
C LEU A 189 10.18 -6.46 -11.96
N HIS A 190 11.12 -5.53 -11.99
CA HIS A 190 11.04 -4.44 -12.94
C HIS A 190 11.29 -4.98 -14.35
N HIS A 191 10.22 -5.09 -15.15
CA HIS A 191 10.35 -5.39 -16.58
C HIS A 191 10.60 -4.07 -17.32
N THR A 192 11.85 -3.83 -17.69
CA THR A 192 12.24 -2.71 -18.56
C THR A 192 11.91 -3.06 -20.01
N GLY A 193 10.62 -3.05 -20.33
CA GLY A 193 10.15 -3.20 -21.72
C GLY A 193 10.49 -1.95 -22.55
N PRO A 194 10.54 -2.06 -23.89
CA PRO A 194 10.81 -0.92 -24.76
C PRO A 194 9.64 0.08 -24.71
N VAL A 195 9.85 1.22 -24.05
CA VAL A 195 8.90 2.33 -24.03
C VAL A 195 9.28 3.34 -25.12
N PRO A 196 8.33 3.85 -25.92
CA PRO A 196 8.60 4.95 -26.84
C PRO A 196 9.18 6.15 -26.09
N GLY A 197 10.36 6.61 -26.50
CA GLY A 197 11.09 7.66 -25.80
C GLY A 197 12.35 8.07 -26.54
N ILE A 198 12.96 9.16 -26.08
CA ILE A 198 14.23 9.68 -26.60
C ILE A 198 15.35 9.03 -25.81
N MET A 199 16.26 8.33 -26.50
CA MET A 199 17.50 7.85 -25.90
C MET A 199 18.49 8.99 -25.80
N VAL A 200 19.11 9.12 -24.64
CA VAL A 200 20.19 10.05 -24.40
C VAL A 200 21.35 9.32 -23.73
N TRP A 201 22.56 9.79 -23.98
CA TRP A 201 23.76 9.39 -23.27
C TRP A 201 24.35 10.62 -22.58
N GLY A 202 24.93 10.41 -21.39
CA GLY A 202 25.65 11.47 -20.71
C GLY A 202 26.59 10.94 -19.64
N GLY A 203 27.58 11.76 -19.30
CA GLY A 203 28.54 11.52 -18.24
C GLY A 203 28.54 12.63 -17.21
N ILE A 204 28.71 12.26 -15.95
CA ILE A 204 28.81 13.16 -14.80
C ILE A 204 30.06 12.80 -14.00
N GLY A 205 30.95 13.79 -13.84
CA GLY A 205 32.05 13.74 -12.88
C GLY A 205 31.79 14.70 -11.72
N TYR A 206 32.70 14.74 -10.76
CA TYR A 206 32.51 15.55 -9.54
C TYR A 206 32.49 17.07 -9.79
N HIS A 207 33.31 17.56 -10.72
CA HIS A 207 33.42 18.99 -11.05
C HIS A 207 32.88 19.37 -12.43
N SER A 208 32.41 18.39 -13.20
CA SER A 208 32.10 18.59 -14.61
C SER A 208 31.09 17.57 -15.12
N ARG A 209 30.58 17.81 -16.32
CA ARG A 209 29.66 16.90 -17.02
C ARG A 209 29.95 16.96 -18.51
N THR A 210 29.63 15.88 -19.21
CA THR A 210 29.67 15.85 -20.68
C THR A 210 28.45 16.59 -21.24
N PRO A 211 28.46 16.92 -22.54
CA PRO A 211 27.23 17.18 -23.28
C PRO A 211 26.26 16.00 -23.15
N LEU A 212 24.96 16.30 -23.17
CA LEU A 212 23.92 15.28 -23.23
C LEU A 212 23.66 14.93 -24.70
N VAL A 213 24.08 13.74 -25.11
CA VAL A 213 24.04 13.31 -26.51
C VAL A 213 22.73 12.59 -26.79
N ARG A 214 21.98 13.06 -27.79
CA ARG A 214 20.75 12.37 -28.22
C ARG A 214 21.10 11.24 -29.17
N ILE A 215 20.74 10.01 -28.79
CA ILE A 215 20.96 8.82 -29.62
C ILE A 215 19.71 8.55 -30.46
N ALA A 216 19.88 8.53 -31.79
CA ALA A 216 18.82 8.13 -32.71
C ALA A 216 18.80 6.60 -32.87
N GLY A 217 17.72 5.96 -32.42
CA GLY A 217 17.52 4.50 -32.57
C GLY A 217 18.34 3.65 -31.59
N THR A 218 18.62 2.40 -31.95
CA THR A 218 19.40 1.47 -31.13
C THR A 218 20.90 1.76 -31.26
N LEU A 219 21.58 1.94 -30.14
CA LEU A 219 23.03 2.10 -30.07
C LEU A 219 23.70 0.73 -30.24
N LYS A 220 24.58 0.62 -31.24
CA LYS A 220 25.44 -0.56 -31.43
C LYS A 220 26.88 -0.15 -31.15
N CYS A 221 27.75 -1.11 -30.82
CA CYS A 221 29.16 -0.87 -30.49
C CYS A 221 29.86 0.15 -31.43
N GLN A 222 29.79 -0.04 -32.76
CA GLN A 222 30.44 0.90 -33.69
C GLN A 222 29.89 2.33 -33.61
N ARG A 223 28.57 2.47 -33.43
CA ARG A 223 27.93 3.78 -33.27
C ARG A 223 28.27 4.41 -31.93
N TYR A 224 28.43 3.61 -30.89
CA TYR A 224 28.89 4.10 -29.59
C TYR A 224 30.28 4.73 -29.70
N ILE A 225 31.18 4.09 -30.45
CA ILE A 225 32.51 4.64 -30.70
C ILE A 225 32.42 5.97 -31.46
N SER A 226 31.75 5.98 -32.62
CA SER A 226 31.75 7.13 -33.53
C SER A 226 30.84 8.29 -33.09
N GLU A 227 29.73 8.02 -32.39
CA GLU A 227 28.72 9.03 -32.02
C GLU A 227 28.84 9.49 -30.57
N VAL A 228 29.62 8.78 -29.72
CA VAL A 228 29.72 9.10 -28.28
C VAL A 228 31.18 9.14 -27.81
N LEU A 229 31.95 8.06 -27.98
CA LEU A 229 33.29 7.99 -27.41
C LEU A 229 34.25 8.99 -28.06
N GLU A 230 34.38 8.94 -29.38
CA GLU A 230 35.27 9.82 -30.14
C GLU A 230 34.91 11.31 -30.04
N PRO A 231 33.64 11.73 -30.23
CA PRO A 231 33.29 13.15 -30.23
C PRO A 231 33.15 13.76 -28.83
N ASP A 232 32.67 13.01 -27.83
CA ASP A 232 32.27 13.59 -26.55
C ASP A 232 33.11 13.08 -25.37
N VAL A 233 33.38 11.76 -25.27
CA VAL A 233 34.10 11.18 -24.13
C VAL A 233 35.59 11.49 -24.18
N LEU A 234 36.26 11.20 -25.31
CA LEU A 234 37.71 11.36 -25.42
C LEU A 234 38.14 12.83 -25.21
N PRO A 235 37.52 13.84 -25.84
CA PRO A 235 37.90 15.23 -25.59
C PRO A 235 37.64 15.66 -24.15
N TYR A 236 36.57 15.15 -23.53
CA TYR A 236 36.25 15.42 -22.14
C TYR A 236 37.28 14.82 -21.17
N LEU A 237 37.66 13.54 -21.36
CA LEU A 237 38.64 12.86 -20.52
C LEU A 237 40.06 13.40 -20.71
N GLN A 238 40.43 13.90 -21.90
CA GLN A 238 41.71 14.57 -22.11
C GLN A 238 41.89 15.79 -21.21
N GLY A 239 40.81 16.45 -20.79
CA GLY A 239 40.84 17.54 -19.82
C GLY A 239 41.02 17.08 -18.36
N LEU A 240 40.95 15.78 -18.08
CA LEU A 240 40.94 15.19 -16.75
C LEU A 240 42.01 14.09 -16.64
N ALA A 241 43.25 14.49 -16.33
CA ALA A 241 44.42 13.62 -16.37
C ALA A 241 44.35 12.35 -15.49
N THR A 242 43.59 12.37 -14.39
CA THR A 242 43.44 11.23 -13.47
C THR A 242 42.06 10.58 -13.53
N ALA A 243 41.22 10.93 -14.51
CA ALA A 243 39.85 10.45 -14.53
C ALA A 243 39.73 8.93 -14.71
N ILE A 244 38.89 8.32 -13.87
CA ILE A 244 38.46 6.93 -13.99
C ILE A 244 37.12 6.93 -14.74
N PHE A 245 37.12 6.40 -15.95
CA PHE A 245 35.90 6.24 -16.74
C PHE A 245 35.11 5.02 -16.26
N GLN A 246 33.86 5.23 -15.86
CA GLN A 246 32.95 4.17 -15.45
C GLN A 246 31.77 4.06 -16.43
N GLN A 247 31.54 2.83 -16.89
CA GLN A 247 30.38 2.44 -17.69
C GLN A 247 29.85 1.08 -17.23
N ASP A 248 28.65 0.73 -17.66
CA ASP A 248 28.08 -0.59 -17.46
C ASP A 248 28.77 -1.67 -18.33
N ASN A 249 28.41 -2.93 -18.10
CA ASN A 249 28.96 -4.08 -18.83
C ASN A 249 27.97 -4.56 -19.93
N ALA A 250 27.39 -3.62 -20.68
CA ALA A 250 26.37 -3.90 -21.70
C ALA A 250 26.88 -4.66 -22.93
#